data_AF-A0A1X7SPK7-F1
#
_entry.id   AF-A0A1X7SPK7-F1
#
_cell.length_a   1.000
_cell.length_b   1.000
_cell.length_c   1.000
_cell.angle_alpha   90.00
_cell.angle_beta   90.00
_cell.angle_gamma   90.00
#
_symmetry.space_group_name_H-M   'P 1'
#
loop_
_entity.id
_entity.type
_entity.pdbx_description
1 polymer ?
#
loop_
_entity_poly.entity_id
_entity_poly.type
_entity_poly.pdbx_seq_one_letter_code
_entity_poly.pdbx_strand_id
1 'polypeptide(L)'
;MQVYVIRWHPSQCSVDPIEEIILDGIYMYDPKHVIEKLSELSGVPTEYIYCAKSVLFLVEMSCLHIENMLKWYSITSDRYSLGLFSDGHVIYYKDKRETMKELTDKERSEIQEAEEARMKKISE
;
A
#
# COMPACT_ATOMS: atom_id res chain seq x y z
N MET A 1 -2.11 4.04 -17.92
CA MET A 1 -0.95 4.01 -17.01
C MET A 1 -1.07 2.82 -16.09
N GLN A 2 0.01 2.05 -15.98
CA GLN A 2 0.13 0.90 -15.11
C GLN A 2 0.58 1.33 -13.71
N VAL A 3 -0.21 0.97 -12.71
CA VAL A 3 0.08 1.24 -11.29
C VAL A 3 -0.04 -0.06 -10.53
N TYR A 4 0.94 -0.32 -9.67
CA TYR A 4 0.93 -1.47 -8.77
C TYR A 4 0.37 -1.03 -7.43
N VAL A 5 -0.53 -1.81 -6.87
CA VAL A 5 -1.19 -1.53 -5.59
C VAL A 5 -0.94 -2.68 -4.62
N ILE A 6 -0.75 -2.32 -3.35
CA ILE A 6 -0.52 -3.27 -2.28
C ILE A 6 -1.42 -2.88 -1.13
N ARG A 7 -2.25 -3.83 -0.69
CA ARG A 7 -3.05 -3.63 0.51
C ARG A 7 -2.19 -3.90 1.73
N TRP A 8 -2.11 -2.93 2.61
CA TRP A 8 -1.56 -3.07 3.95
C TRP A 8 -2.70 -3.37 4.94
N HIS A 9 -2.51 -4.41 5.75
CA HIS A 9 -3.43 -4.81 6.81
C HIS A 9 -2.79 -4.55 8.18
N PRO A 10 -2.97 -3.34 8.78
CA PRO A 10 -2.46 -3.03 10.11
C PRO A 10 -2.82 -4.07 11.17
N SER A 11 -4.03 -4.62 11.07
CA SER A 11 -4.58 -5.61 12.00
C SER A 11 -3.89 -6.98 11.95
N GLN A 12 -3.19 -7.28 10.85
CA GLN A 12 -2.48 -8.54 10.64
C GLN A 12 -0.96 -8.33 10.56
N CYS A 13 -0.50 -7.08 10.50
CA CYS A 13 0.88 -6.72 10.18
C CYS A 13 1.39 -7.42 8.91
N SER A 14 0.54 -7.45 7.89
CA SER A 14 0.81 -8.13 6.62
C SER A 14 0.40 -7.28 5.43
N VAL A 15 0.99 -7.60 4.28
CA VAL A 15 0.59 -7.05 2.98
C VAL A 15 -0.02 -8.13 2.11
N ASP A 16 -1.00 -7.75 1.31
CA ASP A 16 -1.51 -8.62 0.25
C ASP A 16 -0.48 -8.74 -0.89
N PRO A 17 -0.62 -9.77 -1.76
CA PRO A 17 0.11 -9.81 -3.02
C PRO A 17 -0.07 -8.52 -3.82
N ILE A 18 0.95 -8.19 -4.62
CA ILE A 18 0.92 -7.01 -5.47
C ILE A 18 -0.14 -7.21 -6.54
N GLU A 19 -1.04 -6.25 -6.67
CA GLU A 19 -2.03 -6.22 -7.72
C GLU A 19 -1.73 -5.10 -8.71
N GLU A 20 -2.12 -5.31 -9.97
CA GLU A 20 -1.94 -4.34 -11.04
C GLU A 20 -3.28 -3.67 -11.35
N ILE A 21 -3.30 -2.34 -11.38
CA ILE A 21 -4.41 -1.56 -11.90
C ILE A 21 -3.97 -0.79 -13.15
N ILE A 22 -4.81 -0.86 -14.18
CA ILE A 22 -4.64 -0.10 -15.40
C ILE A 22 -5.56 1.13 -15.32
N LEU A 23 -4.95 2.32 -15.32
CA LEU A 23 -5.65 3.60 -15.33
C LEU A 23 -5.67 4.17 -16.75
N ASP A 24 -6.83 4.14 -17.41
CA ASP A 24 -6.96 4.58 -18.80
C ASP A 24 -7.44 6.05 -18.94
N GLY A 25 -6.89 6.76 -19.93
CA GLY A 25 -7.45 8.02 -20.47
C GLY A 25 -7.36 9.26 -19.56
N ILE A 26 -8.37 10.15 -19.72
CA ILE A 26 -8.51 11.45 -19.02
C ILE A 26 -8.63 11.33 -17.49
N TYR A 27 -8.84 10.11 -16.99
CA TYR A 27 -9.06 9.79 -15.58
C TYR A 27 -7.77 9.50 -14.80
N MET A 28 -6.61 9.46 -15.48
CA MET A 28 -5.30 9.34 -14.83
C MET A 28 -5.00 10.45 -13.81
N TYR A 29 -5.53 11.65 -14.06
CA TYR A 29 -5.30 12.82 -13.22
C TYR A 29 -6.32 12.94 -12.09
N ASP A 30 -7.39 12.13 -12.12
CA ASP A 30 -8.41 12.15 -11.09
C ASP A 30 -8.12 11.06 -10.03
N PRO A 31 -7.65 11.45 -8.84
CA PRO A 31 -7.34 10.49 -7.79
C PRO A 31 -8.58 9.72 -7.30
N LYS A 32 -9.80 10.20 -7.59
CA LYS A 32 -11.04 9.48 -7.26
C LYS A 32 -11.14 8.14 -7.96
N HIS A 33 -10.73 8.06 -9.23
CA HIS A 33 -10.80 6.81 -10.00
C HIS A 33 -9.89 5.73 -9.43
N VAL A 34 -8.72 6.13 -8.92
CA VAL A 34 -7.82 5.21 -8.21
C VAL A 34 -8.50 4.68 -6.95
N ILE A 35 -9.13 5.55 -6.16
CA ILE A 35 -9.83 5.13 -4.94
C ILE A 35 -11.03 4.23 -5.22
N GLU A 36 -11.81 4.51 -6.26
CA GLU A 36 -12.94 3.67 -6.64
C GLU A 36 -12.47 2.26 -7.02
N LYS A 37 -11.38 2.17 -7.78
CA LYS A 37 -10.73 0.88 -8.09
C LYS A 37 -10.24 0.16 -6.83
N LEU A 38 -9.58 0.86 -5.92
CA LEU A 38 -9.15 0.27 -4.65
C LEU A 38 -10.34 -0.20 -3.80
N SER A 39 -11.45 0.52 -3.83
CA SER A 39 -12.69 0.16 -3.14
C SER A 39 -13.34 -1.09 -3.74
N GLU A 40 -13.40 -1.18 -5.07
CA GLU A 40 -13.87 -2.37 -5.78
C GLU A 40 -13.02 -3.61 -5.46
N LEU A 41 -11.68 -3.47 -5.44
CA LEU A 41 -10.76 -4.57 -5.15
C LEU A 41 -10.86 -5.06 -3.71
N SER A 42 -10.92 -4.12 -2.76
CA SER A 42 -10.82 -4.44 -1.33
C SER A 42 -12.16 -4.65 -0.63
N GLY A 43 -13.26 -4.20 -1.23
CA GLY A 43 -14.57 -4.10 -0.60
C GLY A 43 -14.67 -3.02 0.48
N VAL A 44 -13.63 -2.21 0.67
CA VAL A 44 -13.59 -1.13 1.67
C VAL A 44 -14.23 0.11 1.03
N PRO A 45 -15.20 0.78 1.69
CA PRO A 45 -15.77 2.01 1.14
C PRO A 45 -14.71 3.09 0.95
N THR A 46 -14.81 3.86 -0.13
CA THR A 46 -13.83 4.89 -0.53
C THR A 46 -13.45 5.88 0.57
N GLU A 47 -14.40 6.23 1.45
CA GLU A 47 -14.19 7.11 2.60
C GLU A 47 -13.27 6.55 3.70
N TYR A 48 -13.08 5.23 3.73
CA TYR A 48 -12.21 4.54 4.68
C TYR A 48 -10.85 4.17 4.09
N ILE A 49 -10.61 4.44 2.81
CA ILE A 49 -9.34 4.11 2.16
C ILE A 49 -8.31 5.21 2.41
N TYR A 50 -7.21 4.84 3.04
CA TYR A 50 -6.01 5.66 3.11
C TYR A 50 -4.97 5.12 2.15
N CYS A 51 -4.31 6.00 1.41
CA CYS A 51 -3.26 5.65 0.47
C CYS A 51 -1.91 6.27 0.87
N ALA A 52 -0.83 5.63 0.45
CA ALA A 52 0.50 6.20 0.49
C ALA A 52 1.24 5.84 -0.80
N LYS A 53 1.88 6.86 -1.39
CA LYS A 53 2.77 6.64 -2.52
C LYS A 53 4.12 6.15 -2.00
N SER A 54 4.59 5.00 -2.48
CA SER A 54 5.97 4.58 -2.24
C SER A 54 6.88 5.11 -3.34
N VAL A 55 8.04 5.62 -2.94
CA VAL A 55 9.14 5.98 -3.85
C VAL A 55 10.04 4.76 -4.11
N LEU A 56 10.02 3.80 -3.19
CA LEU A 56 10.86 2.61 -3.24
C LEU A 56 10.07 1.46 -3.88
N PHE A 57 10.71 0.83 -4.87
CA PHE A 57 10.26 -0.43 -5.43
C PHE A 57 10.24 -1.46 -4.28
N LEU A 58 9.22 -2.32 -4.30
CA LEU A 58 8.72 -3.27 -3.30
C LEU A 58 9.70 -4.16 -2.51
N VAL A 59 11.00 -4.04 -2.75
CA VAL A 59 12.01 -4.97 -2.24
C VAL A 59 12.41 -4.68 -0.79
N GLU A 60 12.36 -3.43 -0.31
CA GLU A 60 12.97 -3.08 0.99
C GLU A 60 12.03 -2.73 2.15
N MET A 61 10.71 -2.61 1.93
CA MET A 61 9.81 -2.12 3.00
C MET A 61 9.38 -3.26 3.93
N SER A 62 9.87 -3.21 5.17
CA SER A 62 9.43 -4.11 6.24
C SER A 62 8.00 -3.77 6.69
N CYS A 63 7.15 -4.79 6.88
CA CYS A 63 5.79 -4.69 7.38
C CYS A 63 5.74 -3.96 8.72
N LEU A 64 6.75 -4.15 9.57
CA LEU A 64 6.88 -3.46 10.85
C LEU A 64 7.04 -1.93 10.70
N HIS A 65 7.52 -1.48 9.55
CA HIS A 65 7.88 -0.10 9.28
C HIS A 65 6.92 0.60 8.31
N ILE A 66 6.13 -0.14 7.52
CA ILE A 66 5.16 0.39 6.55
C ILE A 66 4.30 1.51 7.15
N GLU A 67 3.72 1.28 8.32
CA GLU A 67 2.82 2.23 8.97
C GLU A 67 3.49 3.58 9.27
N ASN A 68 4.76 3.56 9.71
CA ASN A 68 5.49 4.75 10.16
C ASN A 68 6.35 5.42 9.05
N MET A 69 6.83 4.64 8.07
CA MET A 69 7.68 5.13 6.99
C MET A 69 6.88 5.79 5.86
N LEU A 70 5.65 5.34 5.65
CA LEU A 70 4.79 5.89 4.61
C LEU A 70 3.95 7.05 5.13
N LYS A 71 3.79 8.06 4.27
CA LYS A 71 2.85 9.16 4.54
C LYS A 71 1.47 8.77 4.01
N TRP A 72 0.55 8.52 4.92
CA TRP A 72 -0.82 8.14 4.62
C TRP A 72 -1.70 9.37 4.40
N TYR A 73 -2.51 9.32 3.35
CA TYR A 73 -3.41 10.39 2.97
C TYR A 73 -4.80 9.83 2.65
N SER A 74 -5.83 10.62 2.97
CA SER A 74 -7.18 10.40 2.47
C SER A 74 -7.32 11.11 1.13
N ILE A 75 -7.55 10.35 0.05
CA ILE A 75 -7.77 10.92 -1.29
C ILE A 75 -9.14 11.63 -1.42
N THR A 76 -10.04 11.44 -0.45
CA THR A 76 -11.30 12.20 -0.40
C THR A 76 -11.10 13.71 -0.25
N SER A 77 -9.89 14.17 0.09
CA SER A 77 -9.53 15.58 0.03
C SER A 77 -9.16 15.94 -1.41
N ASP A 78 -10.01 16.75 -2.03
CA ASP A 78 -9.94 17.37 -3.36
C ASP A 78 -8.63 18.16 -3.65
N ARG A 79 -7.68 18.16 -2.71
CA ARG A 79 -6.37 18.79 -2.81
C ARG A 79 -5.21 17.82 -3.09
N TYR A 80 -5.42 16.50 -3.06
CA TYR A 80 -4.31 15.55 -3.17
C TYR A 80 -4.23 14.91 -4.55
N SER A 81 -3.22 15.31 -5.34
CA SER A 81 -2.83 14.53 -6.52
C SER A 81 -1.79 13.48 -6.09
N LEU A 82 -2.05 12.20 -6.41
CA LEU A 82 -1.07 11.11 -6.20
C LEU A 82 0.22 11.31 -7.02
N GLY A 83 0.29 12.34 -7.87
CA GLY A 83 1.47 12.71 -8.65
C GLY A 83 1.97 11.54 -9.51
N LEU A 84 1.05 10.78 -10.11
CA LEU A 84 1.35 9.64 -10.96
C LEU A 84 1.58 10.18 -12.38
N PHE A 85 2.84 10.42 -12.72
CA PHE A 85 3.24 11.04 -14.00
C PHE A 85 3.83 10.03 -15.00
N SER A 86 3.95 8.76 -14.61
CA SER A 86 4.56 7.69 -15.42
C SER A 86 4.06 6.32 -14.96
N ASP A 87 4.32 5.27 -15.74
CA ASP A 87 4.04 3.89 -15.33
C ASP A 87 4.98 3.42 -14.21
N GLY A 88 4.60 2.31 -13.55
CA GLY A 88 5.45 1.62 -12.58
C GLY A 88 5.39 2.16 -11.16
N HIS A 89 4.43 3.04 -10.87
CA HIS A 89 4.22 3.54 -9.52
C HIS A 89 3.66 2.45 -8.60
N VAL A 90 4.11 2.45 -7.34
CA VAL A 90 3.58 1.57 -6.29
C VAL A 90 2.79 2.39 -5.28
N ILE A 91 1.53 2.01 -5.06
CA ILE A 91 0.65 2.63 -4.07
C ILE A 91 0.33 1.59 -2.99
N TYR A 92 0.65 1.95 -1.75
CA TYR A 92 0.14 1.22 -0.60
C TYR A 92 -1.21 1.81 -0.22
N TYR A 93 -2.15 0.96 0.17
CA TYR A 93 -3.43 1.43 0.68
C TYR A 93 -3.90 0.56 1.85
N LYS A 94 -4.73 1.12 2.72
CA LYS A 94 -5.27 0.44 3.90
C LYS A 94 -6.67 0.93 4.24
N ASP A 95 -7.39 0.12 5.01
CA ASP A 95 -8.61 0.58 5.68
C ASP A 95 -8.23 1.36 6.96
N LYS A 96 -8.65 2.62 7.05
CA LYS A 96 -8.36 3.49 8.20
C LYS A 96 -9.05 3.03 9.50
N ARG A 97 -10.04 2.13 9.40
CA ARG A 97 -10.72 1.53 10.55
C ARG A 97 -9.89 0.42 11.18
N GLU A 98 -8.88 -0.08 10.48
CA GLU A 98 -7.97 -1.06 11.04
C GLU A 98 -6.97 -0.39 11.98
N THR A 99 -6.85 -0.96 13.18
CA THR A 99 -5.84 -0.57 14.16
C THR A 99 -4.66 -1.52 14.05
N MET A 100 -3.46 -0.99 14.22
CA MET A 100 -2.25 -1.81 14.33
C MET A 100 -2.44 -2.88 15.40
N LYS A 101 -2.16 -4.13 15.03
CA LYS A 101 -2.12 -5.24 15.98
C LYS A 101 -1.05 -5.00 17.04
N GLU A 102 -1.38 -5.28 18.30
CA GLU A 102 -0.37 -5.43 19.33
C GLU A 102 0.41 -6.72 19.06
N LEU A 103 1.56 -6.59 18.41
CA LEU A 103 2.46 -7.71 18.16
C LEU A 103 3.27 -8.02 19.41
N THR A 104 3.29 -9.29 19.79
CA THR A 104 4.23 -9.80 20.80
C THR A 104 5.66 -9.77 20.25
N ASP A 105 6.66 -9.76 21.15
CA ASP A 105 8.08 -9.80 20.75
C ASP A 105 8.39 -11.00 19.86
N LYS A 106 7.74 -12.14 20.11
CA LYS A 106 7.87 -13.35 19.31
C LYS A 106 7.37 -13.15 17.88
N GLU A 107 6.17 -12.61 17.70
CA GLU A 107 5.60 -12.35 16.37
C GLU A 107 6.43 -11.32 15.60
N ARG A 108 6.97 -10.30 16.29
CA ARG A 108 7.90 -9.33 15.68
C ARG A 108 9.17 -10.00 15.17
N SER A 109 9.76 -10.90 15.96
CA SER A 109 10.94 -11.67 15.54
C SER A 109 10.64 -12.57 14.35
N GLU A 110 9.50 -13.28 14.34
CA GLU A 110 9.11 -14.15 13.21
C GLU A 110 8.93 -13.35 11.90
N ILE A 111 8.32 -12.17 11.97
CA ILE A 111 8.17 -11.27 10.81
C ILE A 111 9.55 -10.81 10.31
N GLN A 112 10.40 -10.35 11.23
CA GLN A 112 11.76 -9.89 10.89
C GLN A 112 12.58 -11.01 10.24
N GLU A 113 12.56 -12.22 10.79
CA GLU A 113 13.29 -13.37 10.25
C GLU A 113 12.76 -13.78 8.86
N ALA A 114 11.44 -13.76 8.67
CA ALA A 114 10.83 -14.07 7.38
C ALA A 114 11.20 -13.04 6.30
N GLU A 115 11.24 -11.75 6.68
CA GLU A 115 11.67 -10.67 5.79
C GLU A 115 13.16 -10.78 5.44
N GLU A 116 14.03 -11.01 6.43
CA GLU A 116 15.46 -11.23 6.21
C GLU A 116 15.74 -12.46 5.31
N ALA A 117 15.00 -13.56 5.51
CA ALA A 117 15.11 -14.74 4.67
C ALA A 117 14.67 -14.46 3.22
N ARG A 118 13.62 -13.65 3.02
CA ARG A 118 13.18 -13.21 1.69
C ARG A 118 14.23 -12.32 1.03
N MET A 119 14.85 -11.40 1.77
CA MET A 119 15.90 -10.53 1.26
C MET A 119 17.16 -11.29 0.85
N LYS A 120 17.57 -12.28 1.64
CA LYS A 120 18.71 -13.15 1.30
C LYS A 120 18.49 -13.89 -0.02
N LYS A 121 17.29 -14.45 -0.24
CA LYS A 121 16.94 -15.15 -1.49
C LYS A 121 16.96 -14.29 -2.74
N ILE A 122 16.84 -12.97 -2.61
CA ILE A 122 16.90 -12.03 -3.75
C ILE A 122 18.37 -11.66 -4.07
N SER A 123 19.28 -11.83 -3.10
CA SER A 123 20.71 -11.51 -3.25
C SER A 123 21.58 -12.68 -3.74
N GLU A 124 21.02 -13.89 -3.88
CA GLU A 124 21.66 -15.09 -4.44
C GLU A 124 21.28 -15.28 -5.92
#